data_AF-A0A8J6SMW6-F1
#
_entry.id   AF-A0A8J6SMW6-F1
#
_cell.length_a   1.000
_cell.length_b   1.000
_cell.length_c   1.000
_cell.angle_alpha   90.00
_cell.angle_beta   90.00
_cell.angle_gamma   90.00
#
_symmetry.space_group_name_H-M   'P 1'
#
loop_
_entity.id
_entity.type
_entity.pdbx_description
1 polymer ?
#
loop_
_entity_poly.entity_id
_entity_poly.type
_entity_poly.pdbx_seq_one_letter_code
_entity_poly.pdbx_strand_id
1 'polypeptide(L)'
;MTDVFISYSRRDKEFVQQLHTSLLAHKRDTWVDWQDILPTEKWWKAIEAGIEGTEAFVFVISPDSATSKVCTDEIEHAIKHNKRLIPVVRRDPDPDQVHPALSAHNWLFMRESDDFDMAIARLLQAIDTDLQYVRAHTRLTVRAVEWEAAKRDNSFLLRGKDLTASERWLRQGQLKHPAPTPLQVEYITASRTVQYRKLEPRNVVLISTAAAALSIVVSFLGGLQPLEFAAYDHLFRIRPSEPQDDRFLIVEVDEETSRRLDAEYGASRTATLPDPVLAELLEKLQPYQPRVIGLDLYRPGAAQAELAPQLEQAENLVAICKSSETNFEGEIIADGTKPPPEVSLNRIGFGDFLLEADGNRVRRQILDQSADPKFCDTNTAFSLLIAQKYLESEGANSEAIASPDGTYPWKWQWGESAFQRIGYGSIYHYVFPSYVVLLNYRAYEGDPANFAPRVSLADILENRPTEQDLQQFSDRIVLIGITDVTTRDNDSWSTPYGEREVPGVIIQAQMTSQIVSAVLGGRATISWLPLWASALWILGWGVLGGFVAWFFQRLLSLSLVGVVAMASLYAICSLLFITQALWLPLIPPALAFLLAGSSVGYITYRLRKAW
;
A
#
# COMPACT_ATOMS: atom_id res chain seq x y z
N MET A 1 47.36 -20.78 -5.72
CA MET A 1 47.70 -20.94 -7.14
C MET A 1 49.20 -20.86 -7.23
N THR A 2 49.79 -21.85 -7.87
CA THR A 2 51.23 -21.94 -8.12
C THR A 2 51.46 -21.60 -9.59
N ASP A 3 52.63 -21.09 -9.96
CA ASP A 3 52.88 -20.67 -11.34
C ASP A 3 53.08 -21.89 -12.25
N VAL A 4 53.81 -22.91 -11.77
CA VAL A 4 54.25 -24.04 -12.61
C VAL A 4 54.02 -25.39 -11.94
N PHE A 5 53.41 -26.34 -12.64
CA PHE A 5 53.45 -27.76 -12.28
C PHE A 5 54.65 -28.42 -12.96
N ILE A 6 55.45 -29.20 -12.23
CA ILE A 6 56.56 -29.96 -12.84
C ILE A 6 56.29 -31.46 -12.76
N SER A 7 56.04 -32.07 -13.92
CA SER A 7 55.92 -33.52 -14.09
C SER A 7 57.27 -34.09 -14.58
N TYR A 8 57.78 -35.12 -13.90
CA TYR A 8 59.10 -35.68 -14.15
C TYR A 8 59.22 -37.14 -13.66
N SER A 9 60.26 -37.86 -14.11
CA SER A 9 60.62 -39.17 -13.56
C SER A 9 61.51 -39.01 -12.33
N ARG A 10 61.31 -39.82 -11.30
CA ARG A 10 62.15 -39.85 -10.08
C ARG A 10 63.65 -40.01 -10.36
N ARG A 11 64.02 -40.58 -11.51
CA ARG A 11 65.42 -40.72 -11.97
C ARG A 11 66.06 -39.39 -12.39
N ASP A 12 65.26 -38.38 -12.70
CA ASP A 12 65.70 -37.04 -13.09
C ASP A 12 65.61 -36.03 -11.92
N LYS A 13 65.44 -36.52 -10.68
CA LYS A 13 65.18 -35.68 -9.49
C LYS A 13 66.22 -34.58 -9.26
N GLU A 14 67.51 -34.87 -9.43
CA GLU A 14 68.59 -33.90 -9.22
C GLU A 14 68.46 -32.70 -10.17
N PHE A 15 68.14 -32.95 -11.44
CA PHE A 15 67.87 -31.90 -12.42
C PHE A 15 66.63 -31.10 -12.05
N VAL A 16 65.54 -31.77 -11.63
CA VAL A 16 64.31 -31.05 -11.27
C VAL A 16 64.49 -30.21 -10.00
N GLN A 17 65.33 -30.64 -9.06
CA GLN A 17 65.72 -29.81 -7.92
C GLN A 17 66.45 -28.54 -8.37
N GLN A 18 67.40 -28.65 -9.31
CA GLN A 18 68.08 -27.51 -9.91
C GLN A 18 67.10 -26.58 -10.65
N LEU A 19 66.17 -27.14 -11.44
CA LEU A 19 65.14 -26.41 -12.17
C LEU A 19 64.21 -25.65 -11.22
N HIS A 20 63.74 -26.32 -10.16
CA HIS A 20 62.90 -25.74 -9.11
C HIS A 20 63.62 -24.58 -8.40
N THR A 21 64.87 -24.76 -7.95
CA THR A 21 65.65 -23.68 -7.33
C THR A 21 65.83 -22.50 -8.27
N SER A 22 66.04 -22.74 -9.56
CA SER A 22 66.17 -21.68 -10.55
C SER A 22 64.85 -20.92 -10.77
N LEU A 23 63.72 -21.62 -10.87
CA LEU A 23 62.39 -20.98 -11.00
C LEU A 23 62.03 -20.16 -9.75
N LEU A 24 62.30 -20.67 -8.55
CA LEU A 24 62.11 -19.91 -7.31
C LEU A 24 62.97 -18.65 -7.24
N ALA A 25 64.25 -18.74 -7.66
CA ALA A 25 65.14 -17.58 -7.72
C ALA A 25 64.59 -16.47 -8.65
N HIS A 26 63.82 -16.86 -9.68
CA HIS A 26 63.12 -15.96 -10.60
C HIS A 26 61.69 -15.61 -10.18
N LYS A 27 61.31 -15.91 -8.92
CA LYS A 27 59.98 -15.64 -8.34
C LYS A 27 58.86 -16.36 -9.11
N ARG A 28 59.07 -17.62 -9.48
CA ARG A 28 58.04 -18.51 -9.99
C ARG A 28 57.86 -19.65 -9.00
N ASP A 29 56.65 -19.78 -8.45
CA ASP A 29 56.32 -20.85 -7.52
C ASP A 29 56.04 -22.13 -8.29
N THR A 30 56.62 -23.24 -7.84
CA THR A 30 56.44 -24.55 -8.50
C THR A 30 55.69 -25.52 -7.60
N TRP A 31 54.83 -26.32 -8.19
CA TRP A 31 54.23 -27.50 -7.56
C TRP A 31 54.99 -28.75 -8.01
N VAL A 32 55.51 -29.52 -7.06
CA VAL A 32 56.24 -30.76 -7.32
C VAL A 32 55.86 -31.84 -6.30
N ASP A 33 55.80 -33.10 -6.75
CA ASP A 33 55.27 -34.25 -5.99
C ASP A 33 55.99 -34.55 -4.66
N TRP A 34 57.19 -34.05 -4.44
CA TRP A 34 57.96 -34.25 -3.20
C TRP A 34 57.73 -33.19 -2.11
N GLN A 35 57.02 -32.09 -2.41
CA GLN A 35 56.87 -30.98 -1.46
C GLN A 35 55.57 -31.01 -0.63
N ASP A 36 54.46 -31.59 -1.13
CA ASP A 36 53.13 -31.20 -0.61
C ASP A 36 52.04 -32.29 -0.53
N ILE A 37 52.36 -33.60 -0.47
CA ILE A 37 51.31 -34.64 -0.29
C ILE A 37 51.31 -35.17 1.15
N LEU A 38 50.26 -34.86 1.91
CA LEU A 38 50.05 -35.38 3.26
C LEU A 38 49.83 -36.91 3.23
N PRO A 39 50.36 -37.69 4.21
CA PRO A 39 50.24 -39.16 4.22
C PRO A 39 48.81 -39.74 4.20
N THR A 40 47.79 -38.90 4.44
CA THR A 40 46.37 -39.28 4.52
C THR A 40 45.54 -38.83 3.32
N GLU A 41 46.12 -38.11 2.35
CA GLU A 41 45.41 -37.64 1.17
C GLU A 41 45.39 -38.69 0.04
N LYS A 42 44.31 -38.73 -0.75
CA LYS A 42 44.28 -39.54 -1.98
C LYS A 42 45.27 -38.95 -2.98
N TRP A 43 46.46 -39.53 -3.04
CA TRP A 43 47.60 -39.10 -3.85
C TRP A 43 47.24 -38.57 -5.26
N TRP A 44 46.40 -39.29 -6.01
CA TRP A 44 45.97 -38.85 -7.35
C TRP A 44 45.13 -37.57 -7.35
N LYS A 45 44.25 -37.36 -6.36
CA LYS A 45 43.43 -36.13 -6.28
C LYS A 45 44.27 -34.88 -5.98
N ALA A 46 45.33 -35.04 -5.18
CA ALA A 46 46.26 -33.95 -4.91
C ALA A 46 47.00 -33.52 -6.19
N ILE A 47 47.37 -34.50 -7.03
CA ILE A 47 47.97 -34.25 -8.35
C ILE A 47 46.97 -33.56 -9.28
N GLU A 48 45.73 -34.06 -9.37
CA GLU A 48 44.67 -33.43 -10.19
C GLU A 48 44.47 -31.96 -9.79
N ALA A 49 44.34 -31.68 -8.49
CA ALA A 49 44.19 -30.33 -7.95
C ALA A 49 45.44 -29.45 -8.18
N GLY A 50 46.65 -30.03 -8.07
CA GLY A 50 47.92 -29.35 -8.36
C GLY A 50 48.02 -28.94 -9.83
N ILE A 51 47.64 -29.83 -10.74
CA ILE A 51 47.55 -29.51 -12.18
C ILE A 51 46.50 -28.42 -12.38
N GLU A 52 45.28 -28.59 -11.89
CA GLU A 52 44.20 -27.61 -12.04
C GLU A 52 44.57 -26.22 -11.50
N GLY A 53 45.30 -26.16 -10.39
CA GLY A 53 45.71 -24.94 -9.68
C GLY A 53 46.95 -24.21 -10.20
N THR A 54 47.62 -24.74 -11.23
CA THR A 54 48.85 -24.17 -11.83
C THR A 54 48.62 -23.42 -13.13
N GLU A 55 49.49 -22.47 -13.49
CA GLU A 55 49.36 -21.69 -14.73
C GLU A 55 49.95 -22.42 -15.94
N ALA A 56 51.14 -22.99 -15.78
CA ALA A 56 51.83 -23.79 -16.79
C ALA A 56 52.11 -25.21 -16.29
N PHE A 57 52.15 -26.17 -17.22
CA PHE A 57 52.51 -27.56 -16.98
C PHE A 57 53.82 -27.85 -17.69
N VAL A 58 54.91 -27.93 -16.94
CA VAL A 58 56.25 -28.27 -17.43
C VAL A 58 56.43 -29.77 -17.35
N PHE A 59 56.71 -30.39 -18.48
CA PHE A 59 56.98 -31.82 -18.55
C PHE A 59 58.46 -32.07 -18.85
N VAL A 60 59.16 -32.73 -17.93
CA VAL A 60 60.58 -33.08 -18.10
C VAL A 60 60.68 -34.39 -18.86
N ILE A 61 61.11 -34.31 -20.12
CA ILE A 61 61.25 -35.43 -21.05
C ILE A 61 62.58 -36.14 -20.80
N SER A 62 62.49 -37.44 -20.54
CA SER A 62 63.57 -38.43 -20.50
C SER A 62 63.02 -39.79 -20.95
N PRO A 63 63.87 -40.78 -21.32
CA PRO A 63 63.40 -42.13 -21.64
C PRO A 63 62.54 -42.77 -20.52
N ASP A 64 62.79 -42.37 -19.26
CA ASP A 64 62.08 -42.87 -18.08
C ASP A 64 60.75 -42.15 -17.84
N SER A 65 60.62 -40.86 -18.16
CA SER A 65 59.34 -40.15 -18.05
C SER A 65 58.42 -40.42 -19.24
N ALA A 66 58.99 -40.65 -20.43
CA ALA A 66 58.25 -40.99 -21.65
C ALA A 66 57.53 -42.35 -21.55
N THR A 67 58.09 -43.31 -20.81
CA THR A 67 57.51 -44.66 -20.63
C THR A 67 56.67 -44.82 -19.36
N SER A 68 56.57 -43.77 -18.53
CA SER A 68 55.87 -43.79 -17.24
C SER A 68 54.36 -43.58 -17.39
N LYS A 69 53.57 -44.57 -16.94
CA LYS A 69 52.11 -44.48 -16.94
C LYS A 69 51.58 -43.27 -16.16
N VAL A 70 52.15 -43.00 -14.97
CA VAL A 70 51.73 -41.86 -14.13
C VAL A 70 51.94 -40.54 -14.85
N CYS A 71 53.10 -40.38 -15.51
CA CYS A 71 53.42 -39.19 -16.28
C CYS A 71 52.44 -39.02 -17.45
N THR A 72 52.05 -40.12 -18.11
CA THR A 72 51.00 -40.11 -19.14
C THR A 72 49.66 -39.66 -18.57
N ASP A 73 49.23 -40.21 -17.42
CA ASP A 73 47.97 -39.84 -16.77
C ASP A 73 47.97 -38.33 -16.39
N GLU A 74 49.10 -37.78 -15.93
CA GLU A 74 49.25 -36.35 -15.62
C GLU A 74 49.16 -35.47 -16.88
N ILE A 75 49.80 -35.89 -17.98
CA ILE A 75 49.72 -35.21 -19.28
C ILE A 75 48.26 -35.18 -19.75
N GLU A 76 47.56 -36.31 -19.69
CA GLU A 76 46.15 -36.40 -20.12
C GLU A 76 45.25 -35.49 -19.28
N HIS A 77 45.46 -35.40 -17.96
CA HIS A 77 44.71 -34.48 -17.11
C HIS A 77 45.04 -33.01 -17.44
N ALA A 78 46.31 -32.68 -17.71
CA ALA A 78 46.71 -31.35 -18.15
C ALA A 78 46.08 -30.97 -19.51
N ILE A 79 46.00 -31.91 -20.45
CA ILE A 79 45.33 -31.74 -21.75
C ILE A 79 43.83 -31.50 -21.57
N LYS A 80 43.16 -32.31 -20.74
CA LYS A 80 41.72 -32.18 -20.45
C LYS A 80 41.36 -30.77 -19.97
N HIS A 81 42.24 -30.15 -19.19
CA HIS A 81 42.05 -28.81 -18.67
C HIS A 81 42.70 -27.71 -19.52
N ASN A 82 43.11 -28.01 -20.77
CA ASN A 82 43.81 -27.11 -21.69
C ASN A 82 44.95 -26.36 -21.00
N LYS A 83 45.82 -27.04 -20.26
CA LYS A 83 46.98 -26.39 -19.65
C LYS A 83 48.01 -26.01 -20.71
N ARG A 84 48.80 -24.97 -20.41
CA ARG A 84 49.96 -24.65 -21.22
C ARG A 84 51.03 -25.71 -20.99
N LEU A 85 51.19 -26.61 -21.96
CA LEU A 85 52.21 -27.65 -21.93
C LEU A 85 53.55 -27.06 -22.38
N ILE A 86 54.60 -27.24 -21.57
CA ILE A 86 55.96 -26.82 -21.89
C ILE A 86 56.89 -28.04 -21.79
N PRO A 87 57.23 -28.69 -22.92
CA PRO A 87 58.15 -29.83 -22.93
C PRO A 87 59.61 -29.36 -22.73
N VAL A 88 60.27 -29.91 -21.70
CA VAL A 88 61.68 -29.66 -21.38
C VAL A 88 62.47 -30.96 -21.51
N VAL A 89 63.38 -31.05 -22.46
CA VAL A 89 64.16 -32.26 -22.73
C VAL A 89 65.41 -32.29 -21.87
N ARG A 90 65.46 -33.22 -20.91
CA ARG A 90 66.67 -33.46 -20.09
C ARG A 90 67.56 -34.54 -20.69
N ARG A 91 66.97 -35.62 -21.19
CA ARG A 91 67.66 -36.71 -21.89
C ARG A 91 66.86 -37.04 -23.14
N ASP A 92 67.54 -37.20 -24.27
CA ASP A 92 66.87 -37.45 -25.54
C ASP A 92 66.04 -38.75 -25.45
N PRO A 93 64.71 -38.69 -25.62
CA PRO A 93 63.85 -39.87 -25.60
C PRO A 93 63.87 -40.56 -26.96
N ASP A 94 63.31 -41.77 -27.01
CA ASP A 94 62.82 -42.32 -28.27
C ASP A 94 61.60 -41.50 -28.73
N PRO A 95 61.63 -40.84 -29.91
CA PRO A 95 60.54 -39.98 -30.37
C PRO A 95 59.18 -40.69 -30.43
N ASP A 96 59.16 -41.99 -30.70
CA ASP A 96 57.94 -42.81 -30.79
C ASP A 96 57.30 -43.08 -29.42
N GLN A 97 58.05 -42.85 -28.34
CA GLN A 97 57.59 -43.06 -26.96
C GLN A 97 57.11 -41.76 -26.30
N VAL A 98 57.31 -40.60 -26.93
CA VAL A 98 56.85 -39.32 -26.38
C VAL A 98 55.36 -39.12 -26.67
N HIS A 99 54.63 -38.63 -25.67
CA HIS A 99 53.21 -38.34 -25.80
C HIS A 99 52.93 -37.40 -26.99
N PRO A 100 51.99 -37.72 -27.91
CA PRO A 100 51.77 -36.95 -29.13
C PRO A 100 51.51 -35.45 -28.90
N ALA A 101 50.82 -35.11 -27.80
CA ALA A 101 50.56 -33.72 -27.41
C ALA A 101 51.84 -32.92 -27.09
N LEU A 102 52.88 -33.56 -26.57
CA LEU A 102 54.18 -32.93 -26.30
C LEU A 102 55.05 -32.85 -27.56
N SER A 103 54.97 -33.86 -28.44
CA SER A 103 55.66 -33.88 -29.73
C SER A 103 55.17 -32.80 -30.70
N ALA A 104 53.92 -32.34 -30.52
CA ALA A 104 53.34 -31.24 -31.30
C ALA A 104 53.85 -29.84 -30.90
N HIS A 105 54.65 -29.72 -29.84
CA HIS A 105 55.18 -28.46 -29.32
C HIS A 105 56.69 -28.33 -29.53
N ASN A 106 57.19 -27.09 -29.55
CA ASN A 106 58.63 -26.83 -29.61
C ASN A 106 59.29 -27.28 -28.30
N TRP A 107 60.29 -28.16 -28.40
CA TRP A 107 61.02 -28.68 -27.25
C TRP A 107 62.07 -27.69 -26.75
N LEU A 108 62.11 -27.49 -25.43
CA LEU A 108 63.16 -26.74 -24.75
C LEU A 108 64.24 -27.73 -24.29
N PHE A 109 65.39 -27.73 -24.96
CA PHE A 109 66.49 -28.63 -24.62
C PHE A 109 67.29 -28.09 -23.42
N MET A 110 67.42 -28.92 -22.39
CA MET A 110 68.17 -28.69 -21.15
C MET A 110 69.02 -29.93 -20.79
N ARG A 111 69.70 -30.49 -21.81
CA ARG A 111 70.62 -31.64 -21.64
C ARG A 111 71.90 -31.18 -20.94
N GLU A 112 72.73 -32.11 -20.51
CA GLU A 112 74.01 -31.80 -19.84
C GLU A 112 74.96 -30.97 -20.70
N SER A 113 74.86 -31.07 -22.03
CA SER A 113 75.67 -30.30 -22.97
C SER A 113 75.08 -28.95 -23.37
N ASP A 114 73.84 -28.64 -22.97
CA ASP A 114 73.16 -27.40 -23.34
C ASP A 114 73.41 -26.30 -22.30
N ASP A 115 73.29 -25.04 -22.70
CA ASP A 115 73.38 -23.87 -21.81
C ASP A 115 72.11 -23.75 -20.95
N PHE A 116 72.23 -24.14 -19.68
CA PHE A 116 71.13 -24.13 -18.71
C PHE A 116 70.56 -22.73 -18.49
N ASP A 117 71.39 -21.69 -18.42
CA ASP A 117 70.94 -20.32 -18.13
C ASP A 117 70.14 -19.75 -19.31
N MET A 118 70.63 -19.98 -20.54
CA MET A 118 69.89 -19.59 -21.75
C MET A 118 68.56 -20.36 -21.88
N ALA A 119 68.56 -21.66 -21.57
CA ALA A 119 67.35 -22.47 -21.63
C ALA A 119 66.33 -22.05 -20.56
N ILE A 120 66.78 -21.70 -19.35
CA ILE A 120 65.94 -21.16 -18.28
C ILE A 120 65.28 -19.85 -18.71
N ALA A 121 66.02 -18.94 -19.35
CA ALA A 121 65.45 -17.69 -19.85
C ALA A 121 64.32 -17.94 -20.86
N ARG A 122 64.48 -18.93 -21.75
CA ARG A 122 63.44 -19.35 -22.71
C ARG A 122 62.23 -19.99 -22.02
N LEU A 123 62.46 -20.79 -20.98
CA LEU A 123 61.39 -21.37 -20.18
C LEU A 123 60.58 -20.29 -19.47
N LEU A 124 61.24 -19.31 -18.85
CA LEU A 124 60.57 -18.17 -18.21
C LEU A 124 59.75 -17.36 -19.22
N GLN A 125 60.28 -17.13 -20.43
CA GLN A 125 59.53 -16.47 -21.50
C GLN A 125 58.25 -17.26 -21.88
N ALA A 126 58.34 -18.59 -21.99
CA ALA A 126 57.21 -19.44 -22.31
C ALA A 126 56.14 -19.45 -21.19
N ILE A 127 56.57 -19.42 -19.93
CA ILE A 127 55.68 -19.29 -18.75
C ILE A 127 54.97 -17.92 -18.78
N ASP A 128 55.72 -16.84 -19.01
CA ASP A 128 55.22 -15.46 -18.86
C ASP A 128 54.41 -14.94 -20.06
N THR A 129 54.40 -15.65 -21.19
CA THR A 129 53.65 -15.25 -22.38
C THR A 129 52.15 -15.16 -22.05
N ASP A 130 51.50 -14.02 -22.28
CA ASP A 130 50.08 -13.83 -21.96
C ASP A 130 49.70 -14.17 -20.49
N LEU A 131 50.62 -14.00 -19.53
CA LEU A 131 50.49 -14.43 -18.13
C LEU A 131 49.14 -14.08 -17.48
N GLN A 132 48.65 -12.84 -17.67
CA GLN A 132 47.37 -12.41 -17.11
C GLN A 132 46.16 -13.22 -17.63
N TYR A 133 46.21 -13.63 -18.90
CA TYR A 133 45.19 -14.46 -19.51
C TYR A 133 45.24 -15.90 -18.98
N VAL A 134 46.45 -16.47 -18.82
CA VAL A 134 46.66 -17.81 -18.26
C VAL A 134 46.25 -17.87 -16.79
N ARG A 135 46.56 -16.84 -16.01
CA ARG A 135 46.08 -16.68 -14.64
C ARG A 135 44.56 -16.73 -14.54
N ALA A 136 43.88 -15.99 -15.41
CA ALA A 136 42.43 -16.01 -15.47
C ALA A 136 41.88 -17.38 -15.88
N HIS A 137 42.53 -18.06 -16.83
CA HIS A 137 42.21 -19.43 -17.23
C HIS A 137 42.29 -20.39 -16.04
N THR A 138 43.42 -20.45 -15.35
CA THR A 138 43.64 -21.33 -14.19
C THR A 138 42.63 -21.04 -13.07
N ARG A 139 42.38 -19.76 -12.75
CA ARG A 139 41.37 -19.39 -11.77
C ARG A 139 39.96 -19.88 -12.16
N LEU A 140 39.61 -19.77 -13.43
CA LEU A 140 38.31 -20.23 -13.92
C LEU A 140 38.22 -21.76 -13.95
N THR A 141 39.31 -22.47 -14.22
CA THR A 141 39.36 -23.94 -14.11
C THR A 141 39.06 -24.38 -12.69
N VAL A 142 39.79 -23.86 -11.70
CA VAL A 142 39.59 -24.23 -10.28
C VAL A 142 38.14 -23.98 -9.86
N ARG A 143 37.60 -22.78 -10.13
CA ARG A 143 36.20 -22.46 -9.78
C ARG A 143 35.18 -23.34 -10.50
N ALA A 144 35.42 -23.68 -11.76
CA ALA A 144 34.50 -24.51 -12.53
C ALA A 144 34.53 -25.99 -12.07
N VAL A 145 35.69 -26.49 -11.67
CA VAL A 145 35.83 -27.83 -11.06
C VAL A 145 35.18 -27.88 -9.68
N GLU A 146 35.38 -26.86 -8.84
CA GLU A 146 34.68 -26.73 -7.55
C GLU A 146 33.17 -26.72 -7.73
N TRP A 147 32.67 -25.96 -8.71
CA TRP A 147 31.25 -25.91 -9.06
C TRP A 147 30.72 -27.28 -9.53
N GLU A 148 31.46 -27.99 -10.37
CA GLU A 148 31.08 -29.34 -10.82
C GLU A 148 31.07 -30.35 -9.66
N ALA A 149 32.09 -30.32 -8.81
CA ALA A 149 32.18 -31.16 -7.61
C ALA A 149 31.04 -30.88 -6.62
N ALA A 150 30.60 -29.63 -6.51
CA ALA A 150 29.43 -29.21 -5.74
C ALA A 150 28.09 -29.53 -6.43
N LYS A 151 28.06 -30.43 -7.42
CA LYS A 151 26.86 -30.81 -8.19
C LYS A 151 26.20 -29.62 -8.89
N ARG A 152 27.01 -28.67 -9.37
CA ARG A 152 26.59 -27.48 -10.12
C ARG A 152 25.71 -26.52 -9.33
N ASP A 153 25.98 -26.39 -8.03
CA ASP A 153 25.28 -25.46 -7.13
C ASP A 153 25.45 -23.98 -7.56
N ASN A 154 24.37 -23.20 -7.55
CA ASN A 154 24.40 -21.81 -8.03
C ASN A 154 25.21 -20.86 -7.11
N SER A 155 25.52 -21.26 -5.88
CA SER A 155 26.31 -20.46 -4.92
C SER A 155 27.74 -20.26 -5.39
N PHE A 156 28.27 -21.21 -6.18
CA PHE A 156 29.61 -21.18 -6.74
C PHE A 156 29.70 -20.34 -8.03
N LEU A 157 28.58 -19.88 -8.60
CA LEU A 157 28.57 -19.14 -9.86
C LEU A 157 29.09 -17.71 -9.73
N LEU A 158 29.66 -17.20 -10.82
CA LEU A 158 30.25 -15.86 -10.89
C LEU A 158 29.17 -14.76 -10.84
N ARG A 159 29.47 -13.65 -10.15
CA ARG A 159 28.54 -12.52 -9.98
C ARG A 159 29.26 -11.18 -10.19
N GLY A 160 28.50 -10.15 -10.58
CA GLY A 160 28.99 -8.77 -10.68
C GLY A 160 30.24 -8.62 -11.57
N LYS A 161 31.26 -7.91 -11.04
CA LYS A 161 32.50 -7.61 -11.78
C LYS A 161 33.27 -8.87 -12.21
N ASP A 162 33.22 -9.93 -11.41
CA ASP A 162 33.89 -11.20 -11.71
C ASP A 162 33.28 -11.89 -12.93
N LEU A 163 31.94 -11.89 -13.06
CA LEU A 163 31.28 -12.41 -14.27
C LEU A 163 31.67 -11.58 -15.50
N THR A 164 31.60 -10.26 -15.40
CA THR A 164 31.93 -9.36 -16.52
C THR A 164 33.40 -9.49 -16.95
N ALA A 165 34.32 -9.72 -16.02
CA ALA A 165 35.72 -10.00 -16.35
C ALA A 165 35.86 -11.37 -17.06
N SER A 166 35.14 -12.38 -16.59
CA SER A 166 35.19 -13.75 -17.13
C SER A 166 34.54 -13.85 -18.51
N GLU A 167 33.45 -13.13 -18.77
CA GLU A 167 32.85 -13.02 -20.11
C GLU A 167 33.78 -12.32 -21.11
N ARG A 168 34.50 -11.28 -20.67
CA ARG A 168 35.53 -10.62 -21.49
C ARG A 168 36.68 -11.58 -21.79
N TRP A 169 37.16 -12.31 -20.79
CA TRP A 169 38.19 -13.34 -20.95
C TRP A 169 37.74 -14.42 -21.95
N LEU A 170 36.51 -14.91 -21.84
CA LEU A 170 35.97 -15.94 -22.73
C LEU A 170 35.92 -15.47 -24.19
N ARG A 171 35.57 -14.20 -24.45
CA ARG A 171 35.59 -13.61 -25.79
C ARG A 171 37.01 -13.51 -26.36
N GLN A 172 38.00 -13.19 -25.53
CA GLN A 172 39.41 -13.12 -25.94
C GLN A 172 40.00 -14.51 -26.22
N GLY A 173 39.53 -15.54 -25.51
CA GLY A 173 40.07 -16.88 -25.59
C GLY A 173 39.87 -17.62 -26.92
N GLN A 174 39.04 -17.09 -27.83
CA GLN A 174 38.89 -17.64 -29.17
C GLN A 174 40.17 -17.51 -30.02
N LEU A 175 41.06 -16.57 -29.66
CA LEU A 175 42.29 -16.26 -30.40
C LEU A 175 43.56 -16.45 -29.57
N LYS A 176 43.47 -17.04 -28.37
CA LYS A 176 44.58 -17.19 -27.43
C LYS A 176 44.81 -18.64 -27.02
N HIS A 177 46.03 -18.93 -26.59
CA HIS A 177 46.42 -20.22 -26.03
C HIS A 177 46.83 -20.07 -24.55
N PRO A 178 46.23 -20.86 -23.63
CA PRO A 178 45.29 -21.96 -23.90
C PRO A 178 43.86 -21.52 -24.26
N ALA A 179 43.16 -22.35 -25.04
CA ALA A 179 41.77 -22.12 -25.38
C ALA A 179 40.85 -22.43 -24.18
N PRO A 180 39.72 -21.72 -24.01
CA PRO A 180 38.76 -22.02 -22.96
C PRO A 180 38.25 -23.47 -23.01
N THR A 181 38.17 -24.13 -21.85
CA THR A 181 37.65 -25.50 -21.75
C THR A 181 36.12 -25.52 -21.84
N PRO A 182 35.50 -26.63 -22.26
CA PRO A 182 34.03 -26.77 -22.26
C PRO A 182 33.41 -26.51 -20.88
N LEU A 183 34.07 -26.96 -19.80
CA LEU A 183 33.61 -26.76 -18.42
C LEU A 183 33.64 -25.28 -18.01
N GLN A 184 34.68 -24.52 -18.39
CA GLN A 184 34.74 -23.08 -18.16
C GLN A 184 33.64 -22.33 -18.94
N VAL A 185 33.39 -22.71 -20.20
CA VAL A 185 32.32 -22.14 -21.02
C VAL A 185 30.96 -22.39 -20.37
N GLU A 186 30.70 -23.62 -19.93
CA GLU A 186 29.46 -23.99 -19.26
C GLU A 186 29.28 -23.21 -17.94
N TYR A 187 30.34 -23.14 -17.12
CA TYR A 187 30.33 -22.40 -15.85
C TYR A 187 30.04 -20.90 -16.03
N ILE A 188 30.67 -20.24 -17.01
CA ILE A 188 30.42 -18.82 -17.32
C ILE A 188 28.99 -18.63 -17.86
N THR A 189 28.51 -19.56 -18.70
CA THR A 189 27.16 -19.51 -19.25
C THR A 189 26.09 -19.71 -18.17
N ALA A 190 26.28 -20.67 -17.27
CA ALA A 190 25.42 -20.89 -16.11
C ALA A 190 25.40 -19.65 -15.18
N SER A 191 26.58 -19.04 -14.97
CA SER A 191 26.70 -17.80 -14.20
C SER A 191 25.91 -16.64 -14.80
N ARG A 192 25.85 -16.57 -16.14
CA ARG A 192 25.05 -15.57 -16.87
C ARG A 192 23.54 -15.83 -16.73
N THR A 193 23.07 -17.06 -16.88
CA THR A 193 21.63 -17.37 -16.90
C THR A 193 20.95 -17.11 -15.55
N VAL A 194 21.63 -17.37 -14.44
CA VAL A 194 21.10 -17.12 -13.09
C VAL A 194 20.79 -15.64 -12.84
N GLN A 195 21.57 -14.71 -13.41
CA GLN A 195 21.34 -13.27 -13.25
C GLN A 195 20.01 -12.79 -13.86
N TYR A 196 19.52 -13.50 -14.88
CA TYR A 196 18.29 -13.14 -15.59
C TYR A 196 17.09 -14.00 -15.19
N ARG A 197 17.24 -14.92 -14.24
CA ARG A 197 16.13 -15.75 -13.77
C ARG A 197 15.05 -14.84 -13.15
N LYS A 198 13.83 -15.01 -13.64
CA LYS A 198 12.61 -14.36 -13.14
C LYS A 198 11.59 -15.44 -12.78
N LEU A 199 10.65 -15.08 -11.92
CA LEU A 199 9.45 -15.88 -11.70
C LEU A 199 8.68 -16.06 -13.02
N GLU A 200 8.08 -17.23 -13.22
CA GLU A 200 7.10 -17.43 -14.28
C GLU A 200 5.89 -16.50 -14.05
N PRO A 201 5.30 -15.89 -15.09
CA PRO A 201 4.15 -15.00 -14.95
C PRO A 201 2.98 -15.62 -14.19
N ARG A 202 2.73 -16.92 -14.35
CA ARG A 202 1.72 -17.67 -13.58
C ARG A 202 1.94 -17.54 -12.07
N ASN A 203 3.18 -17.66 -11.61
CA ASN A 203 3.52 -17.57 -10.19
C ASN A 203 3.36 -16.13 -9.68
N VAL A 204 3.64 -15.12 -10.51
CA VAL A 204 3.38 -13.71 -10.17
C VAL A 204 1.89 -13.51 -9.92
N VAL A 205 1.03 -13.97 -10.83
CA VAL A 205 -0.43 -13.88 -10.67
C VAL A 205 -0.89 -14.61 -9.41
N LEU A 206 -0.43 -15.83 -9.16
CA LEU A 206 -0.82 -16.58 -7.95
C LEU A 206 -0.45 -15.84 -6.65
N ILE A 207 0.77 -15.30 -6.56
CA ILE A 207 1.23 -14.54 -5.39
C ILE A 207 0.41 -13.24 -5.24
N SER A 208 0.18 -12.52 -6.34
CA SER A 208 -0.64 -11.30 -6.34
C SER A 208 -2.08 -11.56 -5.91
N THR A 209 -2.70 -12.63 -6.40
CA THR A 209 -4.06 -13.01 -6.01
C THR A 209 -4.12 -13.39 -4.53
N ALA A 210 -3.14 -14.12 -4.01
CA ALA A 210 -3.07 -14.44 -2.59
C ALA A 210 -2.91 -13.19 -1.72
N ALA A 211 -2.07 -12.24 -2.12
CA ALA A 211 -1.89 -10.96 -1.43
C ALA A 211 -3.17 -10.10 -1.46
N ALA A 212 -3.85 -10.04 -2.61
CA ALA A 212 -5.13 -9.34 -2.74
C ALA A 212 -6.23 -10.01 -1.89
N ALA A 213 -6.31 -11.35 -1.89
CA ALA A 213 -7.25 -12.09 -1.06
C ALA A 213 -7.02 -11.82 0.43
N LEU A 214 -5.76 -11.80 0.88
CA LEU A 214 -5.42 -11.42 2.26
C LEU A 214 -5.89 -9.99 2.57
N SER A 215 -5.64 -9.03 1.68
CA SER A 215 -6.11 -7.66 1.87
C SER A 215 -7.64 -7.58 1.94
N ILE A 216 -8.37 -8.31 1.09
CA ILE A 216 -9.83 -8.37 1.09
C ILE A 216 -10.34 -8.94 2.42
N VAL A 217 -9.73 -10.01 2.93
CA VAL A 217 -10.10 -10.63 4.21
C VAL A 217 -9.88 -9.65 5.36
N VAL A 218 -8.73 -8.98 5.43
CA VAL A 218 -8.44 -8.00 6.50
C VAL A 218 -9.42 -6.81 6.42
N SER A 219 -9.77 -6.35 5.21
CA SER A 219 -10.80 -5.32 5.03
C SER A 219 -12.18 -5.77 5.49
N PHE A 220 -12.59 -6.98 5.12
CA PHE A 220 -13.90 -7.53 5.48
C PHE A 220 -14.05 -7.71 6.99
N LEU A 221 -12.96 -8.04 7.70
CA LEU A 221 -12.91 -8.12 9.16
C LEU A 221 -12.81 -6.75 9.86
N GLY A 222 -12.82 -5.63 9.12
CA GLY A 222 -12.72 -4.28 9.67
C GLY A 222 -11.30 -3.83 10.05
N GLY A 223 -10.27 -4.65 9.81
CA GLY A 223 -8.90 -4.36 10.23
C GLY A 223 -8.26 -3.14 9.56
N LEU A 224 -8.76 -2.72 8.39
CA LEU A 224 -8.29 -1.51 7.67
C LEU A 224 -9.23 -0.31 7.84
N GLN A 225 -10.30 -0.47 8.61
CA GLN A 225 -11.38 0.51 8.66
C GLN A 225 -10.98 1.88 9.23
N PRO A 226 -10.18 1.98 10.32
CA PRO A 226 -9.75 3.29 10.83
C PRO A 226 -8.96 4.09 9.79
N LEU A 227 -8.09 3.43 9.03
CA LEU A 227 -7.30 4.07 7.98
C LEU A 227 -8.17 4.50 6.80
N GLU A 228 -9.19 3.70 6.46
CA GLU A 228 -10.09 4.02 5.36
C GLU A 228 -11.04 5.18 5.72
N PHE A 229 -11.48 5.28 6.98
CA PHE A 229 -12.20 6.46 7.46
C PHE A 229 -11.31 7.70 7.55
N ALA A 230 -10.05 7.56 7.94
CA ALA A 230 -9.10 8.67 7.87
C ALA A 230 -8.89 9.16 6.42
N ALA A 231 -8.83 8.24 5.46
CA ALA A 231 -8.80 8.56 4.04
C ALA A 231 -10.10 9.25 3.58
N TYR A 232 -11.26 8.76 4.00
CA TYR A 232 -12.56 9.39 3.72
C TYR A 232 -12.63 10.83 4.25
N ASP A 233 -12.21 11.08 5.49
CA ASP A 233 -12.16 12.41 6.08
C ASP A 233 -11.16 13.32 5.36
N HIS A 234 -10.03 12.78 4.91
CA HIS A 234 -9.10 13.51 4.04
C HIS A 234 -9.75 13.90 2.71
N LEU A 235 -10.53 13.00 2.09
CA LEU A 235 -11.22 13.29 0.84
C LEU A 235 -12.26 14.40 0.96
N PHE A 236 -12.88 14.61 2.14
CA PHE A 236 -13.74 15.77 2.40
C PHE A 236 -12.95 17.08 2.45
N ARG A 237 -11.82 17.09 3.16
CA ARG A 237 -11.01 18.31 3.38
C ARG A 237 -10.37 18.87 2.11
N ILE A 238 -10.22 18.05 1.07
CA ILE A 238 -9.68 18.49 -0.23
C ILE A 238 -10.77 18.90 -1.23
N ARG A 239 -12.06 18.81 -0.86
CA ARG A 239 -13.15 19.23 -1.75
C ARG A 239 -13.10 20.73 -1.99
N PRO A 240 -13.48 21.18 -3.21
CA PRO A 240 -13.70 22.59 -3.44
C PRO A 240 -14.84 23.11 -2.56
N SER A 241 -14.78 24.39 -2.20
CA SER A 241 -15.88 25.07 -1.53
C SER A 241 -17.14 25.01 -2.39
N GLU A 242 -18.26 24.79 -1.73
CA GLU A 242 -19.59 24.83 -2.33
C GLU A 242 -20.28 26.15 -1.98
N PRO A 243 -21.23 26.64 -2.79
CA PRO A 243 -22.03 27.81 -2.44
C PRO A 243 -22.94 27.51 -1.24
N GLN A 244 -23.33 28.55 -0.51
CA GLN A 244 -24.31 28.42 0.57
C GLN A 244 -25.66 27.89 0.05
N ASP A 245 -26.44 27.28 0.93
CA ASP A 245 -27.80 26.85 0.63
C ASP A 245 -28.81 27.93 1.02
N ASP A 246 -29.15 28.80 0.07
CA ASP A 246 -30.02 29.96 0.30
C ASP A 246 -31.47 29.60 0.68
N ARG A 247 -31.85 28.32 0.59
CA ARG A 247 -33.15 27.83 1.09
C ARG A 247 -33.19 27.73 2.61
N PHE A 248 -32.04 27.79 3.27
CA PHE A 248 -31.88 27.66 4.71
C PHE A 248 -31.56 29.00 5.35
N LEU A 249 -32.00 29.16 6.59
CA LEU A 249 -31.61 30.26 7.46
C LEU A 249 -31.52 29.72 8.89
N ILE A 250 -30.39 29.96 9.55
CA ILE A 250 -30.18 29.50 10.93
C ILE A 250 -30.38 30.68 11.88
N VAL A 251 -31.34 30.56 12.80
CA VAL A 251 -31.47 31.45 13.95
C VAL A 251 -30.61 30.88 15.07
N GLU A 252 -29.47 31.51 15.29
CA GLU A 252 -28.46 31.01 16.22
C GLU A 252 -28.63 31.60 17.62
N VAL A 253 -28.64 30.74 18.63
CA VAL A 253 -28.48 31.14 20.02
C VAL A 253 -26.98 31.02 20.34
N ASP A 254 -26.28 32.14 20.18
CA ASP A 254 -24.83 32.25 20.40
C ASP A 254 -24.47 32.38 21.90
N GLU A 255 -23.18 32.34 22.23
CA GLU A 255 -22.67 32.42 23.61
C GLU A 255 -23.07 33.72 24.33
N GLU A 256 -23.15 34.83 23.61
CA GLU A 256 -23.58 36.11 24.20
C GLU A 256 -25.06 36.07 24.57
N THR A 257 -25.89 35.57 23.66
CA THR A 257 -27.33 35.41 23.84
C THR A 257 -27.63 34.42 24.95
N SER A 258 -26.97 33.26 24.96
CA SER A 258 -27.11 32.24 26.02
C SER A 258 -26.80 32.83 27.40
N ARG A 259 -25.66 33.52 27.55
CA ARG A 259 -25.28 34.17 28.83
C ARG A 259 -26.28 35.23 29.27
N ARG A 260 -26.82 36.01 28.34
CA ARG A 260 -27.84 37.02 28.65
C ARG A 260 -29.13 36.39 29.14
N LEU A 261 -29.62 35.37 28.43
CA LEU A 261 -30.83 34.64 28.81
C LEU A 261 -30.67 33.94 30.17
N ASP A 262 -29.49 33.39 30.46
CA ASP A 262 -29.15 32.83 31.75
C ASP A 262 -29.23 33.87 32.88
N ALA A 263 -28.69 35.08 32.66
CA ALA A 263 -28.71 36.14 33.64
C ALA A 263 -30.13 36.70 33.89
N GLU A 264 -30.95 36.77 32.86
CA GLU A 264 -32.29 37.37 32.92
C GLU A 264 -33.35 36.39 33.44
N TYR A 265 -33.36 35.16 32.94
CA TYR A 265 -34.39 34.16 33.24
C TYR A 265 -33.93 33.08 34.21
N GLY A 266 -32.67 33.10 34.66
CA GLY A 266 -32.10 32.04 35.46
C GLY A 266 -32.01 30.71 34.71
N ALA A 267 -31.96 30.76 33.37
CA ALA A 267 -32.00 29.62 32.45
C ALA A 267 -30.76 28.70 32.48
N SER A 268 -29.92 28.87 33.51
CA SER A 268 -28.52 28.43 33.68
C SER A 268 -28.23 26.93 33.48
N ARG A 269 -29.23 26.10 33.15
CA ARG A 269 -29.12 24.63 33.01
C ARG A 269 -30.11 23.98 32.03
N THR A 270 -30.80 24.71 31.17
CA THR A 270 -31.79 24.11 30.26
C THR A 270 -31.39 24.25 28.80
N ALA A 271 -31.32 23.14 28.05
CA ALA A 271 -31.06 23.10 26.60
C ALA A 271 -32.25 23.65 25.75
N THR A 272 -32.92 24.69 26.26
CA THR A 272 -34.09 25.31 25.63
C THR A 272 -34.22 26.79 25.99
N LEU A 273 -34.85 27.54 25.08
CA LEU A 273 -35.21 28.94 25.29
C LEU A 273 -36.37 29.09 26.30
N PRO A 274 -36.40 30.17 27.10
CA PRO A 274 -37.56 30.52 27.91
C PRO A 274 -38.81 30.75 27.05
N ASP A 275 -39.98 30.38 27.56
CA ASP A 275 -41.26 30.47 26.83
C ASP A 275 -41.57 31.87 26.29
N PRO A 276 -41.40 32.97 27.05
CA PRO A 276 -41.66 34.32 26.54
C PRO A 276 -40.75 34.70 25.37
N VAL A 277 -39.49 34.26 25.42
CA VAL A 277 -38.49 34.54 24.38
C VAL A 277 -38.82 33.80 23.08
N LEU A 278 -39.22 32.54 23.18
CA LEU A 278 -39.64 31.76 22.01
C LEU A 278 -40.97 32.27 21.44
N ALA A 279 -41.92 32.68 22.31
CA ALA A 279 -43.17 33.28 21.87
C ALA A 279 -42.95 34.59 21.10
N GLU A 280 -42.06 35.47 21.59
CA GLU A 280 -41.69 36.70 20.90
C GLU A 280 -40.98 36.41 19.56
N LEU A 281 -40.06 35.44 19.55
CA LEU A 281 -39.38 35.03 18.32
C LEU A 281 -40.38 34.56 17.26
N LEU A 282 -41.28 33.64 17.63
CA LEU A 282 -42.29 33.12 16.71
C LEU A 282 -43.26 34.22 16.25
N GLU A 283 -43.66 35.15 17.13
CA GLU A 283 -44.48 36.31 16.75
C GLU A 283 -43.79 37.19 15.70
N LYS A 284 -42.46 37.35 15.78
CA LYS A 284 -41.68 38.09 14.77
C LYS A 284 -41.47 37.33 13.47
N LEU A 285 -41.33 36.00 13.53
CA LEU A 285 -41.00 35.17 12.36
C LEU A 285 -42.23 34.78 11.52
N GLN A 286 -43.34 34.44 12.16
CA GLN A 286 -44.55 33.95 11.47
C GLN A 286 -45.12 34.90 10.41
N PRO A 287 -45.13 36.24 10.59
CA PRO A 287 -45.60 37.19 9.57
C PRO A 287 -44.86 37.10 8.23
N TYR A 288 -43.59 36.66 8.24
CA TYR A 288 -42.79 36.50 7.03
C TYR A 288 -43.05 35.18 6.30
N GLN A 289 -43.91 34.32 6.86
CA GLN A 289 -44.32 33.05 6.28
C GLN A 289 -43.12 32.16 5.89
N PRO A 290 -42.24 31.81 6.86
CA PRO A 290 -41.25 30.78 6.62
C PRO A 290 -41.97 29.48 6.28
N ARG A 291 -41.42 28.75 5.32
CA ARG A 291 -42.07 27.56 4.78
C ARG A 291 -42.06 26.42 5.78
N VAL A 292 -40.94 26.24 6.48
CA VAL A 292 -40.82 25.30 7.61
C VAL A 292 -39.97 25.94 8.69
N ILE A 293 -40.39 25.84 9.95
CA ILE A 293 -39.60 26.20 11.13
C ILE A 293 -39.19 24.91 11.83
N GLY A 294 -37.90 24.57 11.82
CA GLY A 294 -37.34 23.49 12.63
C GLY A 294 -36.89 24.02 13.98
N LEU A 295 -37.55 23.58 15.06
CA LEU A 295 -37.17 23.92 16.43
C LEU A 295 -36.24 22.85 17.01
N ASP A 296 -34.93 23.07 16.89
CA ASP A 296 -33.89 22.21 17.45
C ASP A 296 -33.58 22.61 18.90
N LEU A 297 -34.61 22.58 19.74
CA LEU A 297 -34.55 22.89 21.16
C LEU A 297 -35.45 21.90 21.91
N TYR A 298 -34.88 21.17 22.86
CA TYR A 298 -35.61 20.14 23.59
C TYR A 298 -36.55 20.74 24.64
N ARG A 299 -37.85 20.46 24.54
CA ARG A 299 -38.88 21.02 25.44
C ARG A 299 -39.69 19.95 26.16
N PRO A 300 -39.15 19.34 27.24
CA PRO A 300 -39.86 18.31 28.00
C PRO A 300 -40.88 18.96 28.95
N GLY A 301 -42.07 19.25 28.47
CA GLY A 301 -43.16 19.78 29.30
C GLY A 301 -44.13 20.65 28.53
N ALA A 302 -45.26 20.96 29.17
CA ALA A 302 -46.25 21.87 28.61
C ALA A 302 -45.69 23.31 28.57
N ALA A 303 -45.96 24.00 27.47
CA ALA A 303 -45.64 25.40 27.30
C ALA A 303 -46.54 26.29 28.17
N GLN A 304 -46.03 27.47 28.54
CA GLN A 304 -46.79 28.50 29.22
C GLN A 304 -47.86 29.10 28.31
N ALA A 305 -48.83 29.82 28.89
CA ALA A 305 -50.01 30.34 28.20
C ALA A 305 -49.69 31.26 27.00
N GLU A 306 -48.52 31.88 26.97
CA GLU A 306 -48.07 32.77 25.89
C GLU A 306 -47.55 32.01 24.66
N LEU A 307 -46.97 30.83 24.85
CA LEU A 307 -46.34 30.02 23.80
C LEU A 307 -47.24 28.87 23.33
N ALA A 308 -48.02 28.27 24.23
CA ALA A 308 -48.83 27.08 23.92
C ALA A 308 -49.73 27.27 22.68
N PRO A 309 -50.51 28.36 22.54
CA PRO A 309 -51.35 28.56 21.35
C PRO A 309 -50.53 28.67 20.05
N GLN A 310 -49.33 29.24 20.12
CA GLN A 310 -48.47 29.38 18.95
C GLN A 310 -47.93 28.01 18.49
N LEU A 311 -47.55 27.13 19.42
CA LEU A 311 -47.11 25.77 19.10
C LEU A 311 -48.26 24.91 18.55
N GLU A 312 -49.46 25.06 19.08
CA GLU A 312 -50.66 24.38 18.59
C GLU A 312 -50.99 24.81 17.14
N GLN A 313 -50.94 26.12 16.85
CA GLN A 313 -51.41 26.70 15.59
C GLN A 313 -50.36 26.75 14.47
N ALA A 314 -49.07 26.72 14.79
CA ALA A 314 -47.99 26.81 13.81
C ALA A 314 -47.83 25.50 13.00
N GLU A 315 -48.61 25.32 11.94
CA GLU A 315 -48.57 24.11 11.08
C GLU A 315 -47.21 23.90 10.38
N ASN A 316 -46.47 24.99 10.14
CA ASN A 316 -45.13 25.01 9.57
C ASN A 316 -44.03 24.69 10.59
N LEU A 317 -44.32 24.57 11.88
CA LEU A 317 -43.34 24.28 12.92
C LEU A 317 -43.17 22.77 13.13
N VAL A 318 -41.92 22.33 13.20
CA VAL A 318 -41.49 20.97 13.54
C VAL A 318 -40.70 21.02 14.84
N ALA A 319 -41.09 20.20 15.81
CA ALA A 319 -40.40 20.06 17.09
C ALA A 319 -39.54 18.78 17.13
N ILE A 320 -38.54 18.79 17.99
CA ILE A 320 -37.60 17.69 18.17
C ILE A 320 -37.90 16.88 19.44
N CYS A 321 -37.62 15.57 19.40
CA CYS A 321 -37.52 14.71 20.57
C CYS A 321 -36.27 13.84 20.51
N LYS A 322 -35.89 13.22 21.63
CA LYS A 322 -34.72 12.32 21.70
C LYS A 322 -35.16 10.96 22.21
N SER A 323 -34.77 9.89 21.53
CA SER A 323 -35.02 8.53 22.01
C SER A 323 -34.12 8.18 23.22
N SER A 324 -34.50 7.17 23.98
CA SER A 324 -33.65 6.64 25.05
C SER A 324 -32.41 5.94 24.50
N GLU A 325 -31.28 6.09 25.19
CA GLU A 325 -30.05 5.36 24.87
C GLU A 325 -30.11 3.99 25.52
N THR A 326 -29.84 2.93 24.74
CA THR A 326 -29.87 1.54 25.21
C THR A 326 -28.51 0.85 25.07
N ASN A 327 -28.19 -0.04 26.00
CA ASN A 327 -27.02 -0.92 25.89
C ASN A 327 -27.30 -2.11 24.94
N PHE A 328 -26.29 -2.96 24.71
CA PHE A 328 -26.42 -4.16 23.86
C PHE A 328 -27.45 -5.18 24.35
N GLU A 329 -27.85 -5.11 25.62
CA GLU A 329 -28.85 -5.98 26.25
C GLU A 329 -30.27 -5.38 26.15
N GLY A 330 -30.40 -4.17 25.58
CA GLY A 330 -31.66 -3.45 25.44
C GLY A 330 -32.09 -2.67 26.68
N GLU A 331 -31.23 -2.54 27.69
CA GLU A 331 -31.50 -1.76 28.89
C GLU A 331 -31.25 -0.27 28.63
N ILE A 332 -32.15 0.58 29.11
CA ILE A 332 -32.03 2.04 29.01
C ILE A 332 -30.90 2.51 29.93
N ILE A 333 -29.85 3.07 29.34
CA ILE A 333 -28.69 3.65 30.03
C ILE A 333 -28.80 5.17 30.19
N ALA A 334 -29.58 5.83 29.33
CA ALA A 334 -29.94 7.23 29.49
C ALA A 334 -31.38 7.47 29.00
N ASP A 335 -32.15 8.24 29.78
CA ASP A 335 -33.51 8.62 29.41
C ASP A 335 -33.50 9.54 28.17
N GLY A 336 -34.50 9.36 27.31
CA GLY A 336 -34.75 10.24 26.18
C GLY A 336 -35.38 11.57 26.61
N THR A 337 -35.68 12.43 25.63
CA THR A 337 -36.33 13.73 25.88
C THR A 337 -37.65 13.83 25.15
N LYS A 338 -38.72 14.12 25.91
CA LYS A 338 -40.08 14.25 25.40
C LYS A 338 -40.26 15.51 24.55
N PRO A 339 -41.07 15.45 23.48
CA PRO A 339 -41.48 16.63 22.74
C PRO A 339 -42.49 17.46 23.55
N PRO A 340 -42.73 18.73 23.16
CA PRO A 340 -43.80 19.55 23.73
C PRO A 340 -45.19 18.95 23.42
N PRO A 341 -46.10 18.83 24.40
CA PRO A 341 -47.41 18.19 24.22
C PRO A 341 -48.36 18.96 23.29
N GLU A 342 -48.11 20.24 23.06
CA GLU A 342 -48.89 21.11 22.16
C GLU A 342 -48.65 20.79 20.67
N VAL A 343 -47.54 20.12 20.35
CA VAL A 343 -47.17 19.78 18.97
C VAL A 343 -47.66 18.37 18.65
N SER A 344 -48.38 18.23 17.53
CA SER A 344 -48.91 16.95 17.07
C SER A 344 -47.79 16.02 16.57
N LEU A 345 -48.00 14.70 16.66
CA LEU A 345 -46.98 13.70 16.33
C LEU A 345 -46.43 13.81 14.89
N ASN A 346 -47.25 14.21 13.93
CA ASN A 346 -46.83 14.46 12.53
C ASN A 346 -45.98 15.73 12.33
N ARG A 347 -45.73 16.48 13.41
CA ARG A 347 -44.84 17.65 13.49
C ARG A 347 -43.69 17.39 14.48
N ILE A 348 -43.45 16.12 14.85
CA ILE A 348 -42.38 15.72 15.77
C ILE A 348 -41.45 14.74 15.07
N GLY A 349 -40.16 15.06 15.06
CA GLY A 349 -39.10 14.18 14.56
C GLY A 349 -38.01 13.95 15.61
N PHE A 350 -37.34 12.79 15.53
CA PHE A 350 -36.27 12.46 16.47
C PHE A 350 -34.94 13.14 16.09
N GLY A 351 -34.19 13.60 17.09
CA GLY A 351 -32.95 14.36 16.95
C GLY A 351 -31.66 13.55 17.05
N ASP A 352 -31.77 12.22 17.15
CA ASP A 352 -30.67 11.31 17.46
C ASP A 352 -29.56 11.32 16.40
N PHE A 353 -28.32 11.46 16.85
CA PHE A 353 -27.12 11.33 16.01
C PHE A 353 -26.54 9.92 16.06
N LEU A 354 -26.05 9.43 14.92
CA LEU A 354 -25.26 8.20 14.86
C LEU A 354 -23.77 8.52 14.96
N LEU A 355 -23.21 8.31 16.14
CA LEU A 355 -21.80 8.57 16.45
C LEU A 355 -20.90 7.40 16.05
N GLU A 356 -19.66 7.73 15.72
CA GLU A 356 -18.62 6.75 15.42
C GLU A 356 -17.98 6.20 16.71
N ALA A 357 -17.07 5.24 16.59
CA ALA A 357 -16.42 4.61 17.75
C ALA A 357 -15.62 5.58 18.64
N ASP A 358 -15.31 6.79 18.13
CA ASP A 358 -14.68 7.87 18.91
C ASP A 358 -15.68 8.63 19.80
N GLY A 359 -16.98 8.41 19.62
CA GLY A 359 -18.04 8.99 20.43
C GLY A 359 -18.33 10.47 20.14
N ASN A 360 -17.75 11.08 19.09
CA ASN A 360 -17.97 12.50 18.80
C ASN A 360 -18.15 12.81 17.30
N ARG A 361 -17.80 11.88 16.40
CA ARG A 361 -17.80 12.19 14.97
C ARG A 361 -19.06 11.71 14.26
N VAL A 362 -19.67 12.60 13.50
CA VAL A 362 -20.86 12.31 12.68
C VAL A 362 -20.44 12.18 11.21
N ARG A 363 -20.59 10.98 10.64
CA ARG A 363 -20.39 10.71 9.18
C ARG A 363 -21.67 10.26 8.47
N ARG A 364 -22.71 9.99 9.26
CA ARG A 364 -23.93 9.31 8.84
C ARG A 364 -25.12 10.01 9.46
N GLN A 365 -26.25 9.95 8.78
CA GLN A 365 -27.53 10.41 9.31
C GLN A 365 -28.50 9.24 9.37
N ILE A 366 -29.36 9.26 10.37
CA ILE A 366 -30.49 8.34 10.51
C ILE A 366 -31.69 9.02 9.83
N LEU A 367 -32.39 8.29 8.97
CA LEU A 367 -33.63 8.77 8.34
C LEU A 367 -34.86 8.19 9.03
N ASP A 368 -34.78 6.93 9.46
CA ASP A 368 -35.88 6.20 10.09
C ASP A 368 -35.32 5.25 11.17
N GLN A 369 -36.00 5.12 12.30
CA GLN A 369 -35.65 4.17 13.37
C GLN A 369 -36.90 3.68 14.11
N SER A 370 -36.77 2.63 14.91
CA SER A 370 -37.83 2.20 15.82
C SER A 370 -38.24 3.33 16.77
N ALA A 371 -39.54 3.64 16.82
CA ALA A 371 -40.08 4.61 17.75
C ALA A 371 -39.83 4.20 19.21
N ASP A 372 -39.63 5.19 20.08
CA ASP A 372 -39.57 5.03 21.54
C ASP A 372 -40.87 5.59 22.15
N PRO A 373 -41.89 4.77 22.42
CA PRO A 373 -43.19 5.25 22.89
C PRO A 373 -43.12 6.01 24.24
N LYS A 374 -42.04 5.83 25.01
CA LYS A 374 -41.88 6.49 26.32
C LYS A 374 -41.38 7.92 26.18
N PHE A 375 -40.48 8.18 25.22
CA PHE A 375 -39.80 9.47 25.09
C PHE A 375 -39.99 10.15 23.73
N CYS A 376 -40.00 9.40 22.64
CA CYS A 376 -40.02 9.93 21.27
C CYS A 376 -40.76 8.94 20.36
N ASP A 377 -42.09 9.04 20.35
CA ASP A 377 -43.00 8.10 19.65
C ASP A 377 -43.09 8.38 18.14
N THR A 378 -41.94 8.63 17.51
CA THR A 378 -41.83 8.87 16.06
C THR A 378 -40.73 7.98 15.50
N ASN A 379 -40.96 7.48 14.30
CA ASN A 379 -39.97 6.71 13.56
C ASN A 379 -39.21 7.57 12.54
N THR A 380 -39.52 8.87 12.44
CA THR A 380 -39.01 9.76 11.39
C THR A 380 -38.02 10.76 11.99
N ALA A 381 -36.85 10.88 11.35
CA ALA A 381 -35.83 11.83 11.81
C ALA A 381 -36.31 13.28 11.67
N PHE A 382 -35.91 14.15 12.59
CA PHE A 382 -36.20 15.58 12.56
C PHE A 382 -35.82 16.22 11.22
N SER A 383 -34.59 15.95 10.74
CA SER A 383 -34.12 16.42 9.44
C SER A 383 -34.89 15.86 8.24
N LEU A 384 -35.37 14.61 8.32
CA LEU A 384 -36.22 14.03 7.28
C LEU A 384 -37.61 14.68 7.25
N LEU A 385 -38.23 14.87 8.41
CA LEU A 385 -39.57 15.46 8.51
C LEU A 385 -39.60 16.91 8.01
N ILE A 386 -38.57 17.70 8.33
CA ILE A 386 -38.41 19.07 7.78
C ILE A 386 -38.28 19.01 6.25
N ALA A 387 -37.43 18.13 5.74
CA ALA A 387 -37.23 17.97 4.30
C ALA A 387 -38.52 17.54 3.59
N GLN A 388 -39.29 16.60 4.16
CA GLN A 388 -40.58 16.15 3.63
C GLN A 388 -41.57 17.31 3.53
N LYS A 389 -41.79 18.06 4.62
CA LYS A 389 -42.70 19.21 4.63
C LYS A 389 -42.32 20.26 3.58
N TYR A 390 -41.03 20.55 3.44
CA TYR A 390 -40.54 21.49 2.43
C TYR A 390 -40.78 20.96 1.01
N LEU A 391 -40.45 19.70 0.75
CA LEU A 391 -40.55 19.08 -0.58
C LEU A 391 -42.00 18.83 -1.02
N GLU A 392 -42.90 18.49 -0.10
CA GLU A 392 -44.33 18.35 -0.37
C GLU A 392 -44.92 19.66 -0.91
N SER A 393 -44.49 20.80 -0.37
CA SER A 393 -44.90 22.12 -0.88
C SER A 393 -44.36 22.44 -2.29
N GLU A 394 -43.26 21.79 -2.69
CA GLU A 394 -42.71 21.82 -4.06
C GLU A 394 -43.35 20.76 -4.98
N GLY A 395 -44.34 20.00 -4.49
CA GLY A 395 -44.98 18.92 -5.23
C GLY A 395 -44.15 17.63 -5.33
N ALA A 396 -43.06 17.53 -4.56
CA ALA A 396 -42.18 16.36 -4.53
C ALA A 396 -42.52 15.43 -3.35
N ASN A 397 -43.43 14.50 -3.58
CA ASN A 397 -43.84 13.50 -2.57
C ASN A 397 -42.81 12.35 -2.46
N SER A 398 -42.66 11.82 -1.25
CA SER A 398 -41.78 10.68 -0.96
C SER A 398 -42.53 9.35 -1.01
N GLU A 399 -41.89 8.30 -1.51
CA GLU A 399 -42.35 6.92 -1.37
C GLU A 399 -41.26 6.05 -0.72
N ALA A 400 -41.65 5.29 0.29
CA ALA A 400 -40.77 4.30 0.92
C ALA A 400 -40.94 2.95 0.18
N ILE A 401 -39.87 2.47 -0.46
CA ILE A 401 -39.88 1.16 -1.13
C ILE A 401 -39.60 0.08 -0.09
N ALA A 402 -40.60 -0.77 0.17
CA ALA A 402 -40.48 -1.89 1.11
C ALA A 402 -39.31 -2.82 0.77
N SER A 403 -38.58 -3.25 1.80
CA SER A 403 -37.51 -4.26 1.67
C SER A 403 -38.07 -5.68 1.68
N PRO A 404 -37.43 -6.65 0.99
CA PRO A 404 -37.82 -8.06 1.04
C PRO A 404 -37.80 -8.70 2.44
N ASP A 405 -37.03 -8.14 3.38
CA ASP A 405 -36.92 -8.60 4.77
C ASP A 405 -37.97 -7.99 5.71
N GLY A 406 -38.73 -6.99 5.25
CA GLY A 406 -39.81 -6.34 5.99
C GLY A 406 -39.40 -5.48 7.19
N THR A 407 -38.10 -5.24 7.43
CA THR A 407 -37.64 -4.50 8.63
C THR A 407 -37.63 -2.99 8.44
N TYR A 408 -37.03 -2.51 7.35
CA TYR A 408 -36.97 -1.10 6.97
C TYR A 408 -37.13 -1.00 5.46
N PRO A 409 -37.55 0.14 4.89
CA PRO A 409 -37.52 0.31 3.44
C PRO A 409 -36.11 0.05 2.88
N TRP A 410 -36.02 -0.50 1.67
CA TRP A 410 -34.75 -0.69 0.96
C TRP A 410 -34.23 0.65 0.41
N LYS A 411 -35.17 1.51 -0.02
CA LYS A 411 -34.89 2.82 -0.61
C LYS A 411 -35.98 3.82 -0.19
N TRP A 412 -35.56 5.03 0.17
CA TRP A 412 -36.44 6.19 0.19
C TRP A 412 -36.30 6.92 -1.14
N GLN A 413 -37.41 7.11 -1.85
CA GLN A 413 -37.42 7.65 -3.21
C GLN A 413 -38.30 8.90 -3.32
N TRP A 414 -37.78 9.94 -3.96
CA TRP A 414 -38.49 11.14 -4.38
C TRP A 414 -38.27 11.30 -5.88
N GLY A 415 -39.27 10.94 -6.70
CA GLY A 415 -39.12 10.95 -8.16
C GLY A 415 -37.93 10.09 -8.61
N GLU A 416 -36.90 10.70 -9.22
CA GLU A 416 -35.68 10.01 -9.66
C GLU A 416 -34.60 9.91 -8.56
N SER A 417 -34.69 10.73 -7.51
CA SER A 417 -33.70 10.77 -6.43
C SER A 417 -33.98 9.67 -5.40
N ALA A 418 -32.96 8.86 -5.12
CA ALA A 418 -33.05 7.76 -4.17
C ALA A 418 -31.93 7.81 -3.14
N PHE A 419 -32.30 7.63 -1.88
CA PHE A 419 -31.36 7.42 -0.79
C PHE A 419 -31.19 5.91 -0.59
N GLN A 420 -29.95 5.44 -0.61
CA GLN A 420 -29.63 4.03 -0.42
C GLN A 420 -29.21 3.78 1.04
N ARG A 421 -29.92 2.88 1.72
CA ARG A 421 -29.56 2.44 3.07
C ARG A 421 -28.18 1.79 3.07
N ILE A 422 -27.36 2.14 4.06
CA ILE A 422 -26.13 1.41 4.36
C ILE A 422 -26.53 0.02 4.90
N GLY A 423 -26.12 -1.03 4.20
CA GLY A 423 -26.44 -2.41 4.57
C GLY A 423 -25.44 -3.42 4.01
N TYR A 424 -25.84 -4.69 3.96
CA TYR A 424 -25.02 -5.79 3.45
C TYR A 424 -24.56 -5.52 2.00
N GLY A 425 -23.26 -5.66 1.74
CA GLY A 425 -22.70 -5.53 0.38
C GLY A 425 -21.69 -4.40 0.18
N SER A 426 -21.34 -3.67 1.24
CA SER A 426 -20.17 -2.78 1.29
C SER A 426 -18.99 -3.47 1.98
N ILE A 427 -17.73 -3.10 1.68
CA ILE A 427 -16.60 -3.51 2.54
C ILE A 427 -16.65 -2.86 3.93
N TYR A 428 -17.54 -1.88 4.13
CA TYR A 428 -17.78 -1.15 5.38
C TYR A 428 -18.93 -1.79 6.18
N HIS A 429 -18.86 -3.11 6.39
CA HIS A 429 -19.94 -3.92 6.98
C HIS A 429 -20.43 -3.35 8.32
N TYR A 430 -21.62 -2.74 8.28
CA TYR A 430 -22.40 -2.46 9.47
C TYR A 430 -23.86 -2.83 9.21
N VAL A 431 -24.44 -3.54 10.16
CA VAL A 431 -25.88 -3.75 10.25
C VAL A 431 -26.36 -2.77 11.29
N PHE A 432 -27.07 -1.73 10.86
CA PHE A 432 -27.68 -0.77 11.76
C PHE A 432 -29.13 -1.16 12.00
N PRO A 433 -29.62 -1.10 13.25
CA PRO A 433 -31.02 -1.30 13.58
C PRO A 433 -31.89 -0.10 13.18
N SER A 434 -31.47 0.70 12.19
CA SER A 434 -32.13 1.91 11.70
C SER A 434 -31.86 2.08 10.19
N TYR A 435 -32.59 2.99 9.53
CA TYR A 435 -32.32 3.42 8.16
C TYR A 435 -31.23 4.50 8.16
N VAL A 436 -30.01 4.10 7.82
CA VAL A 436 -28.83 4.97 7.88
C VAL A 436 -28.31 5.25 6.48
N VAL A 437 -27.93 6.51 6.22
CA VAL A 437 -27.25 6.93 4.97
C VAL A 437 -25.99 7.74 5.28
N LEU A 438 -25.07 7.79 4.32
CA LEU A 438 -23.88 8.64 4.43
C LEU A 438 -24.26 10.12 4.33
N LEU A 439 -23.62 10.94 5.15
CA LEU A 439 -23.81 12.39 5.17
C LEU A 439 -22.78 13.07 4.25
N ASN A 440 -23.29 13.83 3.29
CA ASN A 440 -22.58 14.57 2.26
C ASN A 440 -22.54 16.06 2.59
N TYR A 441 -21.78 16.40 3.63
CA TYR A 441 -21.61 17.77 4.12
C TYR A 441 -21.26 18.76 3.01
N ARG A 442 -21.99 19.87 3.01
CA ARG A 442 -21.69 21.08 2.23
C ARG A 442 -20.74 21.96 3.04
N ALA A 443 -19.62 22.40 2.48
CA ALA A 443 -18.75 23.35 3.15
C ALA A 443 -18.61 24.63 2.32
N TYR A 444 -18.83 25.77 2.97
CA TYR A 444 -18.61 27.09 2.39
C TYR A 444 -17.32 27.66 2.97
N GLU A 445 -16.40 28.08 2.11
CA GLU A 445 -15.05 28.54 2.46
C GLU A 445 -14.26 27.51 3.30
N GLY A 446 -14.53 26.22 3.08
CA GLY A 446 -13.89 25.11 3.78
C GLY A 446 -14.46 24.82 5.18
N ASP A 447 -15.54 25.49 5.58
CA ASP A 447 -16.19 25.29 6.87
C ASP A 447 -17.62 24.71 6.68
N PRO A 448 -17.91 23.49 7.16
CA PRO A 448 -19.27 22.95 7.12
C PRO A 448 -20.24 23.72 8.02
N ALA A 449 -19.75 24.52 8.97
CA ALA A 449 -20.62 25.35 9.77
C ALA A 449 -21.27 26.46 8.94
N ASN A 450 -20.58 26.98 7.91
CA ASN A 450 -20.99 28.18 7.18
C ASN A 450 -21.87 27.88 5.95
N PHE A 451 -22.44 26.68 5.86
CA PHE A 451 -23.15 26.23 4.66
C PHE A 451 -24.45 26.98 4.36
N ALA A 452 -25.00 27.73 5.32
CA ALA A 452 -26.22 28.51 5.19
C ALA A 452 -26.06 29.88 5.90
N PRO A 453 -26.82 30.91 5.47
CA PRO A 453 -26.91 32.18 6.18
C PRO A 453 -27.38 32.02 7.63
N ARG A 454 -26.91 32.90 8.51
CA ARG A 454 -27.25 32.88 9.94
C ARG A 454 -27.62 34.26 10.44
N VAL A 455 -28.48 34.28 11.46
CA VAL A 455 -28.92 35.49 12.16
C VAL A 455 -28.96 35.18 13.65
N SER A 456 -28.36 36.04 14.47
CA SER A 456 -28.40 35.90 15.93
C SER A 456 -29.82 36.09 16.46
N LEU A 457 -30.24 35.25 17.40
CA LEU A 457 -31.51 35.41 18.11
C LEU A 457 -31.59 36.80 18.77
N ALA A 458 -30.49 37.28 19.37
CA ALA A 458 -30.46 38.59 20.01
C ALA A 458 -30.78 39.71 19.02
N ASP A 459 -30.24 39.64 17.80
CA ASP A 459 -30.48 40.65 16.77
C ASP A 459 -31.97 40.70 16.38
N ILE A 460 -32.62 39.54 16.21
CA ILE A 460 -34.06 39.46 15.88
C ILE A 460 -34.91 40.07 16.99
N LEU A 461 -34.64 39.75 18.26
CA LEU A 461 -35.39 40.27 19.40
C LEU A 461 -35.24 41.80 19.53
N GLU A 462 -34.04 42.32 19.27
CA GLU A 462 -33.75 43.76 19.32
C GLU A 462 -34.19 44.54 18.09
N ASN A 463 -34.82 43.90 17.09
CA ASN A 463 -35.19 44.49 15.80
C ASN A 463 -34.00 45.14 15.08
N ARG A 464 -32.80 44.56 15.22
CA ARG A 464 -31.61 45.03 14.50
C ARG A 464 -31.63 44.69 13.00
N PRO A 465 -32.11 43.51 12.56
CA PRO A 465 -32.31 43.23 11.14
C PRO A 465 -33.32 44.20 10.56
N THR A 466 -33.03 44.75 9.39
CA THR A 466 -33.99 45.58 8.66
C THR A 466 -35.19 44.72 8.21
N GLU A 467 -36.33 45.35 7.88
CA GLU A 467 -37.45 44.60 7.27
C GLU A 467 -37.01 43.84 6.00
N GLN A 468 -36.02 44.36 5.28
CA GLN A 468 -35.45 43.70 4.10
C GLN A 468 -34.61 42.46 4.47
N ASP A 469 -33.96 42.46 5.64
CA ASP A 469 -33.27 41.27 6.18
C ASP A 469 -34.27 40.23 6.66
N LEU A 470 -35.38 40.67 7.28
CA LEU A 470 -36.45 39.78 7.72
C LEU A 470 -37.28 39.19 6.56
N GLN A 471 -37.35 39.88 5.41
CA GLN A 471 -37.91 39.29 4.18
C GLN A 471 -37.15 38.05 3.71
N GLN A 472 -35.88 37.87 4.11
CA GLN A 472 -35.12 36.66 3.79
C GLN A 472 -35.71 35.41 4.46
N PHE A 473 -36.54 35.53 5.49
CA PHE A 473 -37.16 34.38 6.14
C PHE A 473 -38.30 33.78 5.31
N SER A 474 -38.84 34.55 4.35
CA SER A 474 -39.97 34.12 3.52
C SER A 474 -39.58 32.97 2.61
N ASP A 475 -40.45 31.95 2.57
CA ASP A 475 -40.31 30.78 1.71
C ASP A 475 -39.05 29.90 1.99
N ARG A 476 -38.43 30.08 3.18
CA ARG A 476 -37.24 29.33 3.59
C ARG A 476 -37.52 28.28 4.66
N ILE A 477 -36.55 27.37 4.82
CA ILE A 477 -36.41 26.50 5.98
C ILE A 477 -35.64 27.27 7.04
N VAL A 478 -36.30 27.61 8.14
CA VAL A 478 -35.69 28.31 9.27
C VAL A 478 -35.41 27.30 10.37
N LEU A 479 -34.15 27.08 10.75
CA LEU A 479 -33.81 26.26 11.91
C LEU A 479 -33.40 27.15 13.08
N ILE A 480 -33.95 26.87 14.26
CA ILE A 480 -33.71 27.60 15.50
C ILE A 480 -33.01 26.65 16.47
N GLY A 481 -31.81 26.98 16.93
CA GLY A 481 -31.07 26.12 17.84
C GLY A 481 -29.83 26.76 18.46
N ILE A 482 -29.24 26.05 19.43
CA ILE A 482 -28.07 26.53 20.18
C ILE A 482 -26.80 26.34 19.36
N THR A 483 -25.95 27.37 19.33
CA THR A 483 -24.62 27.33 18.71
C THR A 483 -23.49 27.62 19.70
N ASP A 484 -23.85 27.86 20.96
CA ASP A 484 -22.91 28.04 22.07
C ASP A 484 -22.20 26.72 22.45
N VAL A 485 -20.96 26.60 21.98
CA VAL A 485 -20.06 25.47 22.24
C VAL A 485 -19.42 25.48 23.63
N THR A 486 -19.72 26.48 24.48
CA THR A 486 -19.14 26.59 25.84
C THR A 486 -20.03 25.95 26.92
N THR A 487 -21.23 25.52 26.56
CA THR A 487 -22.19 24.88 27.47
C THR A 487 -21.73 23.48 27.90
N ARG A 488 -22.13 23.06 29.13
CA ARG A 488 -21.69 21.78 29.72
C ARG A 488 -22.27 20.54 29.02
N ASP A 489 -23.43 20.69 28.37
CA ASP A 489 -24.12 19.65 27.60
C ASP A 489 -23.87 19.79 26.09
N ASN A 490 -22.65 20.23 25.74
CA ASN A 490 -22.16 20.60 24.40
C ASN A 490 -22.81 19.79 23.25
N ASP A 491 -23.86 20.35 22.65
CA ASP A 491 -24.48 19.82 21.42
C ASP A 491 -23.66 20.27 20.21
N SER A 492 -22.42 19.83 20.17
CA SER A 492 -21.54 20.07 19.03
C SER A 492 -20.68 18.84 18.77
N TRP A 493 -20.43 18.61 17.49
CA TRP A 493 -19.91 17.32 17.03
C TRP A 493 -18.79 17.50 16.03
N SER A 494 -17.85 16.57 16.04
CA SER A 494 -16.80 16.50 15.01
C SER A 494 -17.37 16.03 13.67
N THR A 495 -16.80 16.51 12.57
CA THR A 495 -17.20 16.12 11.20
C THR A 495 -15.99 15.62 10.40
N PRO A 496 -16.18 15.07 9.19
CA PRO A 496 -15.06 14.71 8.30
C PRO A 496 -14.11 15.87 7.98
N TYR A 497 -14.51 17.13 8.18
CA TYR A 497 -13.68 18.31 7.93
C TYR A 497 -12.61 18.58 9.00
N GLY A 498 -12.69 17.97 10.19
CA GLY A 498 -11.65 18.11 11.21
C GLY A 498 -12.13 17.89 12.64
N GLU A 499 -11.36 18.43 13.58
CA GLU A 499 -11.66 18.39 15.02
C GLU A 499 -12.47 19.61 15.47
N ARG A 500 -12.65 20.62 14.62
CA ARG A 500 -13.53 21.75 14.93
C ARG A 500 -14.95 21.24 15.04
N GLU A 501 -15.54 21.44 16.21
CA GLU A 501 -16.90 21.01 16.49
C GLU A 501 -17.91 21.91 15.75
N VAL A 502 -18.97 21.26 15.26
CA VAL A 502 -20.06 21.89 14.53
C VAL A 502 -21.32 21.73 15.38
N PRO A 503 -22.03 22.82 15.72
CA PRO A 503 -23.29 22.76 16.47
C PRO A 503 -24.32 21.78 15.89
N GLY A 504 -25.08 21.10 16.77
CA GLY A 504 -26.09 20.10 16.42
C GLY A 504 -27.13 20.63 15.44
N VAL A 505 -27.64 21.85 15.66
CA VAL A 505 -28.59 22.52 14.76
C VAL A 505 -28.06 22.67 13.34
N ILE A 506 -26.77 22.94 13.20
CA ILE A 506 -26.12 23.04 11.89
C ILE A 506 -26.01 21.66 11.25
N ILE A 507 -25.73 20.61 12.02
CA ILE A 507 -25.69 19.25 11.48
C ILE A 507 -27.09 18.79 11.07
N GLN A 508 -28.13 19.02 11.86
CA GLN A 508 -29.52 18.73 11.48
C GLN A 508 -29.92 19.50 10.21
N ALA A 509 -29.51 20.76 10.10
CA ALA A 509 -29.73 21.57 8.92
C ALA A 509 -28.97 21.04 7.68
N GLN A 510 -27.73 20.57 7.84
CA GLN A 510 -26.95 19.89 6.78
C GLN A 510 -27.61 18.59 6.33
N MET A 511 -28.11 17.79 7.27
CA MET A 511 -28.84 16.56 7.00
C MET A 511 -30.10 16.83 6.16
N THR A 512 -30.84 17.87 6.54
CA THR A 512 -32.01 18.36 5.80
C THR A 512 -31.60 18.88 4.40
N SER A 513 -30.56 19.71 4.33
CA SER A 513 -30.04 20.29 3.07
C SER A 513 -29.60 19.22 2.09
N GLN A 514 -28.98 18.14 2.57
CA GLN A 514 -28.65 16.98 1.73
C GLN A 514 -29.89 16.43 1.02
N ILE A 515 -30.98 16.22 1.76
CA ILE A 515 -32.22 15.65 1.21
C ILE A 515 -32.82 16.61 0.18
N VAL A 516 -33.04 17.87 0.57
CA VAL A 516 -33.67 18.88 -0.27
C VAL A 516 -32.82 19.20 -1.51
N SER A 517 -31.49 19.22 -1.40
CA SER A 517 -30.58 19.42 -2.52
C SER A 517 -30.54 18.23 -3.49
N ALA A 518 -30.62 17.01 -2.99
CA ALA A 518 -30.64 15.82 -3.84
C ALA A 518 -31.93 15.74 -4.64
N VAL A 519 -33.07 16.11 -4.05
CA VAL A 519 -34.38 16.05 -4.70
C VAL A 519 -34.58 17.18 -5.71
N LEU A 520 -34.33 18.43 -5.32
CA LEU A 520 -34.61 19.59 -6.19
C LEU A 520 -33.45 19.96 -7.12
N GLY A 521 -32.21 19.73 -6.68
CA GLY A 521 -31.00 20.17 -7.37
C GLY A 521 -30.16 19.07 -7.99
N GLY A 522 -30.57 17.80 -7.85
CA GLY A 522 -29.79 16.65 -8.33
C GLY A 522 -28.41 16.51 -7.67
N ARG A 523 -28.21 17.08 -6.47
CA ARG A 523 -26.95 16.96 -5.72
C ARG A 523 -26.67 15.48 -5.43
N ALA A 524 -25.50 15.00 -5.84
CA ALA A 524 -25.12 13.60 -5.69
C ALA A 524 -25.11 13.16 -4.21
N THR A 525 -25.64 11.97 -3.94
CA THR A 525 -25.52 11.29 -2.65
C THR A 525 -24.26 10.42 -2.66
N ILE A 526 -23.62 10.23 -1.49
CA ILE A 526 -22.39 9.45 -1.44
C ILE A 526 -22.70 7.98 -1.71
N SER A 527 -22.09 7.46 -2.76
CA SER A 527 -22.22 6.08 -3.22
C SER A 527 -20.93 5.30 -3.02
N TRP A 528 -20.99 3.97 -3.08
CA TRP A 528 -19.85 3.09 -2.90
C TRP A 528 -19.96 1.88 -3.83
N LEU A 529 -18.82 1.20 -4.05
CA LEU A 529 -18.81 -0.01 -4.87
C LEU A 529 -19.47 -1.19 -4.13
N PRO A 530 -20.23 -2.04 -4.84
CA PRO A 530 -20.65 -3.31 -4.29
C PRO A 530 -19.44 -4.19 -3.97
N LEU A 531 -19.61 -5.16 -3.06
CA LEU A 531 -18.54 -6.01 -2.54
C LEU A 531 -17.69 -6.66 -3.64
N TRP A 532 -18.34 -7.21 -4.67
CA TRP A 532 -17.64 -7.87 -5.78
C TRP A 532 -16.78 -6.88 -6.60
N ALA A 533 -17.26 -5.65 -6.81
CA ALA A 533 -16.53 -4.63 -7.55
C ALA A 533 -15.35 -4.11 -6.72
N SER A 534 -15.55 -3.97 -5.40
CA SER A 534 -14.46 -3.66 -4.46
C SER A 534 -13.38 -4.75 -4.46
N ALA A 535 -13.78 -6.03 -4.48
CA ALA A 535 -12.83 -7.15 -4.57
C ALA A 535 -12.03 -7.14 -5.89
N LEU A 536 -12.69 -6.86 -7.02
CA LEU A 536 -12.01 -6.72 -8.32
C LEU A 536 -11.06 -5.52 -8.34
N TRP A 537 -11.45 -4.41 -7.74
CA TRP A 537 -10.60 -3.22 -7.58
C TRP A 537 -9.31 -3.55 -6.81
N ILE A 538 -9.44 -4.21 -5.66
CA ILE A 538 -8.30 -4.64 -4.83
C ILE A 538 -7.42 -5.65 -5.58
N LEU A 539 -8.04 -6.63 -6.25
CA LEU A 539 -7.33 -7.62 -7.05
C LEU A 539 -6.55 -6.98 -8.20
N GLY A 540 -7.14 -6.02 -8.91
CA GLY A 540 -6.48 -5.30 -9.99
C GLY A 540 -5.20 -4.61 -9.54
N TRP A 541 -5.24 -3.90 -8.40
CA TRP A 541 -4.06 -3.26 -7.82
C TRP A 541 -3.03 -4.26 -7.29
N GLY A 542 -3.46 -5.38 -6.70
CA GLY A 542 -2.55 -6.45 -6.28
C GLY A 542 -1.81 -7.12 -7.45
N VAL A 543 -2.52 -7.39 -8.57
CA VAL A 543 -1.91 -7.91 -9.80
C VAL A 543 -0.95 -6.89 -10.40
N LEU A 544 -1.34 -5.61 -10.48
CA LEU A 544 -0.48 -4.53 -10.96
C LEU A 544 0.81 -4.44 -10.13
N GLY A 545 0.72 -4.47 -8.79
CA GLY A 545 1.89 -4.42 -7.91
C GLY A 545 2.87 -5.57 -8.12
N GLY A 546 2.35 -6.79 -8.27
CA GLY A 546 3.18 -7.96 -8.60
C GLY A 546 3.90 -7.83 -9.95
N PHE A 547 3.19 -7.38 -10.99
CA PHE A 547 3.81 -7.17 -12.31
C PHE A 547 4.81 -6.03 -12.35
N VAL A 548 4.58 -4.94 -11.61
CA VAL A 548 5.55 -3.84 -11.45
C VAL A 548 6.85 -4.36 -10.85
N ALA A 549 6.78 -5.13 -9.75
CA ALA A 549 7.97 -5.75 -9.14
C ALA A 549 8.64 -6.80 -10.03
N TRP A 550 7.88 -7.51 -10.85
CA TRP A 550 8.41 -8.49 -11.79
C TRP A 550 9.12 -7.84 -12.99
N PHE A 551 8.59 -6.73 -13.50
CA PHE A 551 9.17 -6.00 -14.63
C PHE A 551 10.39 -5.18 -14.20
N PHE A 552 10.25 -4.36 -13.15
CA PHE A 552 11.27 -3.44 -12.67
C PHE A 552 12.11 -4.06 -11.54
N GLN A 553 13.38 -4.35 -11.86
CA GLN A 553 14.29 -5.06 -10.95
C GLN A 553 15.34 -4.16 -10.30
N ARG A 554 15.46 -2.91 -10.78
CA ARG A 554 16.31 -1.88 -10.17
C ARG A 554 15.50 -1.15 -9.12
N LEU A 555 16.05 -1.02 -7.91
CA LEU A 555 15.36 -0.43 -6.76
C LEU A 555 14.82 0.98 -7.07
N LEU A 556 15.60 1.82 -7.76
CA LEU A 556 15.19 3.17 -8.15
C LEU A 556 14.02 3.19 -9.15
N SER A 557 14.03 2.31 -10.14
CA SER A 557 12.94 2.23 -11.12
C SER A 557 11.67 1.66 -10.48
N LEU A 558 11.84 0.67 -9.60
CA LEU A 558 10.74 0.09 -8.83
C LEU A 558 10.08 1.11 -7.91
N SER A 559 10.87 1.91 -7.18
CA SER A 559 10.35 2.95 -6.30
C SER A 559 9.64 4.05 -7.08
N LEU A 560 10.22 4.52 -8.19
CA LEU A 560 9.60 5.55 -9.03
C LEU A 560 8.24 5.11 -9.56
N VAL A 561 8.17 3.90 -10.16
CA VAL A 561 6.91 3.37 -10.71
C VAL A 561 5.91 3.09 -9.58
N GLY A 562 6.38 2.61 -8.42
CA GLY A 562 5.54 2.43 -7.24
C GLY A 562 4.91 3.73 -6.75
N VAL A 563 5.67 4.83 -6.69
CA VAL A 563 5.16 6.16 -6.32
C VAL A 563 4.12 6.64 -7.34
N VAL A 564 4.39 6.51 -8.64
CA VAL A 564 3.44 6.89 -9.70
C VAL A 564 2.16 6.06 -9.58
N ALA A 565 2.27 4.76 -9.32
CA ALA A 565 1.12 3.89 -9.13
C ALA A 565 0.25 4.34 -7.93
N MET A 566 0.87 4.60 -6.77
CA MET A 566 0.14 5.08 -5.58
C MET A 566 -0.46 6.47 -5.78
N ALA A 567 0.24 7.38 -6.45
CA ALA A 567 -0.29 8.69 -6.81
C ALA A 567 -1.50 8.58 -7.75
N SER A 568 -1.47 7.66 -8.72
CA SER A 568 -2.60 7.43 -9.62
C SER A 568 -3.80 6.80 -8.91
N LEU A 569 -3.58 5.86 -7.98
CA LEU A 569 -4.63 5.32 -7.12
C LEU A 569 -5.32 6.43 -6.31
N TYR A 570 -4.52 7.25 -5.62
CA TYR A 570 -5.02 8.40 -4.87
C TYR A 570 -5.81 9.37 -5.76
N ALA A 571 -5.26 9.72 -6.93
CA ALA A 571 -5.90 10.64 -7.87
C ALA A 571 -7.25 10.11 -8.39
N ILE A 572 -7.35 8.81 -8.69
CA ILE A 572 -8.61 8.17 -9.12
C ILE A 572 -9.65 8.24 -7.99
N CYS A 573 -9.26 7.86 -6.77
CA CYS A 573 -10.15 7.92 -5.60
C CYS A 573 -10.61 9.36 -5.33
N SER A 574 -9.71 10.35 -5.35
CA SER A 574 -10.08 11.75 -5.11
C SER A 574 -10.96 12.33 -6.21
N LEU A 575 -10.65 12.05 -7.48
CA LEU A 575 -11.41 12.59 -8.61
C LEU A 575 -12.85 12.07 -8.62
N LEU A 576 -13.05 10.77 -8.42
CA LEU A 576 -14.38 10.16 -8.41
C LEU A 576 -15.18 10.59 -7.19
N PHE A 577 -14.54 10.77 -6.03
CA PHE A 577 -15.21 11.28 -4.85
C PHE A 577 -15.66 12.74 -5.00
N ILE A 578 -14.82 13.60 -5.59
CA ILE A 578 -15.14 15.03 -5.78
C ILE A 578 -16.21 15.21 -6.86
N THR A 579 -16.14 14.46 -7.97
CA THR A 579 -17.01 14.69 -9.14
C THR A 579 -18.31 13.88 -9.11
N GLN A 580 -18.32 12.69 -8.52
CA GLN A 580 -19.46 11.77 -8.56
C GLN A 580 -19.96 11.37 -7.16
N ALA A 581 -19.38 11.92 -6.09
CA ALA A 581 -19.61 11.47 -4.72
C ALA A 581 -19.41 9.94 -4.55
N LEU A 582 -18.55 9.33 -5.39
CA LEU A 582 -18.26 7.89 -5.33
C LEU A 582 -17.07 7.65 -4.41
N TRP A 583 -17.34 7.03 -3.26
CA TRP A 583 -16.30 6.62 -2.32
C TRP A 583 -15.71 5.26 -2.74
N LEU A 584 -14.49 5.32 -3.29
CA LEU A 584 -13.70 4.13 -3.62
C LEU A 584 -12.75 3.75 -2.48
N PRO A 585 -12.57 2.43 -2.21
CA PRO A 585 -11.57 1.95 -1.27
C PRO A 585 -10.15 2.39 -1.68
N LEU A 586 -9.44 3.07 -0.79
CA LEU A 586 -8.07 3.55 -1.03
C LEU A 586 -7.00 2.67 -0.38
N ILE A 587 -7.20 2.30 0.89
CA ILE A 587 -6.20 1.60 1.69
C ILE A 587 -6.08 0.12 1.31
N PRO A 588 -7.17 -0.65 1.12
CA PRO A 588 -7.08 -2.05 0.70
C PRO A 588 -6.31 -2.27 -0.62
N PRO A 589 -6.58 -1.56 -1.74
CA PRO A 589 -5.81 -1.75 -2.96
C PRO A 589 -4.34 -1.32 -2.82
N ALA A 590 -4.04 -0.27 -2.04
CA ALA A 590 -2.68 0.14 -1.75
C ALA A 590 -1.91 -0.97 -0.99
N LEU A 591 -2.55 -1.57 0.02
CA LEU A 591 -1.97 -2.70 0.77
C LEU A 591 -1.75 -3.90 -0.15
N ALA A 592 -2.73 -4.28 -0.96
CA ALA A 592 -2.61 -5.39 -1.92
C ALA A 592 -1.46 -5.17 -2.90
N PHE A 593 -1.30 -3.95 -3.43
CA PHE A 593 -0.21 -3.57 -4.32
C PHE A 593 1.16 -3.74 -3.64
N LEU A 594 1.32 -3.23 -2.42
CA LEU A 594 2.58 -3.27 -1.67
C LEU A 594 2.93 -4.71 -1.25
N LEU A 595 1.96 -5.48 -0.75
CA LEU A 595 2.16 -6.89 -0.37
C LEU A 595 2.53 -7.76 -1.57
N ALA A 596 1.83 -7.61 -2.69
CA ALA A 596 2.14 -8.35 -3.91
C ALA A 596 3.52 -7.98 -4.47
N GLY A 597 3.80 -6.67 -4.58
CA GLY A 597 5.08 -6.18 -5.10
C GLY A 597 6.27 -6.61 -4.24
N SER A 598 6.17 -6.48 -2.91
CA SER A 598 7.22 -6.91 -1.98
C SER A 598 7.44 -8.42 -2.01
N SER A 599 6.37 -9.23 -2.07
CA SER A 599 6.46 -10.70 -2.14
C SER A 599 7.12 -11.17 -3.43
N VAL A 600 6.69 -10.65 -4.58
CA VAL A 600 7.25 -10.99 -5.90
C VAL A 600 8.70 -10.51 -6.01
N GLY A 601 8.99 -9.30 -5.52
CA GLY A 601 10.34 -8.75 -5.47
C GLY A 601 11.28 -9.59 -4.60
N TYR A 602 10.85 -9.96 -3.39
CA TYR A 602 11.62 -10.78 -2.46
C TYR A 602 11.91 -12.18 -3.03
N ILE A 603 10.91 -12.85 -3.59
CA ILE A 603 11.09 -14.19 -4.18
C ILE A 603 12.00 -14.10 -5.41
N THR A 604 11.85 -13.08 -6.25
CA THR A 604 12.73 -12.87 -7.40
C THR A 604 14.16 -12.59 -6.97
N TYR A 605 14.36 -11.79 -5.92
CA TYR A 605 15.67 -11.56 -5.32
C TYR A 605 16.26 -12.85 -4.75
N ARG A 606 15.46 -13.64 -4.04
CA ARG A 606 15.87 -14.94 -3.51
C ARG A 606 16.25 -15.90 -4.63
N LEU A 607 15.52 -15.97 -5.73
CA LEU A 607 15.87 -16.81 -6.89
C LEU A 607 17.21 -16.44 -7.54
N ARG A 608 17.64 -15.18 -7.40
CA ARG A 608 18.96 -14.71 -7.86
C ARG A 608 20.06 -14.89 -6.82
N LYS A 609 19.70 -14.93 -5.53
CA LYS A 609 20.65 -15.01 -4.42
C LYS A 609 20.88 -16.45 -3.94
N ALA A 610 19.82 -17.22 -3.79
CA ALA A 610 19.75 -18.64 -3.48
C ALA A 610 19.42 -19.38 -4.80
N TRP A 611 20.35 -20.11 -5.37
CA TRP A 611 21.05 -21.19 -4.69
C TRP A 611 22.52 -20.81 -4.63
#